data_AF-A0A3S3C2X7-F1
#
_entry.id   AF-A0A3S3C2X7-F1
#
_cell.length_a   1.000
_cell.length_b   1.000
_cell.length_c   1.000
_cell.angle_alpha   90.00
_cell.angle_beta   90.00
_cell.angle_gamma   90.00
#
_symmetry.space_group_name_H-M   'P 1'
#
loop_
_entity.id
_entity.type
_entity.pdbx_description
1 polymer ?
#
loop_
_entity_poly.entity_id
_entity_poly.type
_entity_poly.pdbx_seq_one_letter_code
_entity_poly.pdbx_strand_id
1 'polypeptide(L)'
;MRPLNSRKWIGDKWRPRLATVVVAILIVVMALPLVGLFFFRLYENQLIRQTEAELIAQGAVLAAIYAEDVRQAGIAPEKLGAPVSADPARDNNYPYDPIEPRLDLASDDVMPTRPAAVPAIPDAAFAAIGARLSGILDETQKTTLAGFRLLDPRGVVIAGREEVGQSLA
;
A
#
# COMPACT_ATOMS: atom_id res chain seq x y z
N MET A 1 64.12 12.44 50.86
CA MET A 1 62.63 12.47 50.84
C MET A 1 62.18 13.59 49.93
N ARG A 2 61.55 13.29 48.77
CA ARG A 2 60.98 14.28 47.82
C ARG A 2 59.46 14.32 48.05
N PRO A 3 58.82 15.49 48.21
CA PRO A 3 57.36 15.53 48.25
C PRO A 3 56.81 15.39 46.82
N LEU A 4 55.87 14.47 46.65
CA LEU A 4 55.08 14.28 45.43
C LEU A 4 54.13 15.48 45.28
N ASN A 5 54.35 16.30 44.26
CA ASN A 5 53.49 17.41 43.90
C ASN A 5 52.22 16.86 43.22
N SER A 6 51.16 16.67 44.00
CA SER A 6 49.84 16.21 43.52
C SER A 6 49.12 17.34 42.80
N ARG A 7 49.36 17.44 41.50
CA ARG A 7 48.69 18.37 40.58
C ARG A 7 47.23 17.93 40.43
N LYS A 8 46.33 18.50 41.26
CA LYS A 8 44.88 18.32 41.11
C LYS A 8 44.43 18.90 39.77
N TRP A 9 44.04 18.03 38.85
CA TRP A 9 43.22 18.37 37.69
C TRP A 9 41.82 18.75 38.19
N ILE A 10 41.59 20.03 38.44
CA ILE A 10 40.25 20.58 38.63
C ILE A 10 39.81 21.02 37.24
N GLY A 11 39.01 20.18 36.59
CA GLY A 11 38.37 20.54 35.33
C GLY A 11 37.55 21.82 35.51
N ASP A 12 37.67 22.73 34.56
CA ASP A 12 36.98 24.02 34.58
C ASP A 12 35.47 23.82 34.72
N LYS A 13 34.88 24.44 35.75
CA LYS A 13 33.44 24.40 35.99
C LYS A 13 32.76 25.34 35.00
N TRP A 14 32.15 24.77 33.96
CA TRP A 14 31.38 25.50 32.96
C TRP A 14 30.26 26.33 33.61
N ARG A 15 30.22 27.64 33.31
CA ARG A 15 29.23 28.61 33.82
C ARG A 15 28.56 29.34 32.64
N PRO A 16 27.54 28.74 32.00
CA PRO A 16 26.85 29.38 30.89
C PRO A 16 26.16 30.67 31.34
N ARG A 17 26.11 31.66 30.44
CA ARG A 17 25.35 32.90 30.67
C ARG A 17 23.85 32.58 30.60
N LEU A 18 23.02 33.27 31.40
CA LEU A 18 21.56 33.08 31.44
C LEU A 18 20.93 33.19 30.03
N ALA A 19 21.39 34.14 29.22
CA ALA A 19 20.95 34.32 27.85
C ALA A 19 21.18 33.07 26.98
N THR A 20 22.30 32.36 27.15
CA THR A 20 22.59 31.12 26.42
C THR A 20 21.60 30.01 26.77
N VAL A 21 21.22 29.90 28.05
CA VAL A 21 20.23 28.92 28.52
C VAL A 21 18.86 29.23 27.92
N VAL A 22 18.44 30.49 27.96
CA VAL A 22 17.15 30.94 27.40
C VAL A 22 17.09 30.69 25.90
N VAL A 23 18.13 31.07 25.15
CA VAL A 23 18.19 30.84 23.70
C VAL A 23 18.18 29.34 23.39
N ALA A 24 18.91 28.52 24.14
CA ALA A 24 18.91 27.07 23.94
C ALA A 24 17.51 26.47 24.15
N ILE A 25 16.79 26.88 25.19
CA ILE A 25 15.41 26.45 25.44
C ILE A 25 14.49 26.90 24.30
N LEU A 26 14.59 28.14 23.85
CA LEU A 26 13.78 28.66 22.75
C LEU A 26 14.02 27.89 21.44
N ILE A 27 15.29 27.56 21.13
CA ILE A 27 15.63 26.73 19.96
C ILE A 27 15.01 25.34 20.10
N VAL A 28 15.10 24.71 21.28
CA VAL A 28 14.48 23.40 21.52
C VAL A 28 12.97 23.49 21.31
N VAL A 29 12.29 24.45 21.94
CA VAL A 29 10.84 24.67 21.79
C VAL A 29 10.45 24.91 20.33
N MET A 30 11.27 25.66 19.58
CA MET A 30 11.03 25.92 18.15
C MET A 30 11.29 24.67 17.28
N ALA A 31 12.21 23.79 17.69
CA ALA A 31 12.53 22.56 16.97
C ALA A 31 11.50 21.45 17.20
N LEU A 32 10.82 21.44 18.35
CA LEU A 32 9.76 20.46 18.69
C LEU A 32 8.74 20.23 17.56
N PRO A 33 8.11 21.27 16.96
CA PRO A 33 7.13 21.06 15.89
C PRO A 33 7.74 20.44 14.62
N LEU A 34 8.98 20.79 14.27
CA LEU A 34 9.66 20.23 13.08
C LEU A 34 9.97 18.75 13.27
N VAL A 35 10.47 18.38 14.46
CA VAL A 35 10.72 16.98 14.82
C VAL A 35 9.42 16.20 14.86
N GLY A 36 8.34 16.77 15.41
CA GLY A 36 7.01 16.17 15.38
C GLY A 36 6.54 15.84 13.97
N LEU A 37 6.57 16.82 13.05
CA LEU A 37 6.22 16.63 11.65
C LEU A 37 7.05 15.53 10.97
N PHE A 38 8.34 15.45 11.28
CA PHE A 38 9.21 14.41 10.73
C PHE A 38 8.80 12.99 11.21
N PHE A 39 8.54 12.83 12.51
CA PHE A 39 8.08 11.54 13.05
C PHE A 39 6.70 11.13 12.54
N PHE A 40 5.76 12.09 12.38
CA PHE A 40 4.46 11.82 11.77
C PHE A 40 4.61 11.28 10.35
N ARG A 41 5.45 11.92 9.51
CA ARG A 41 5.71 11.46 8.14
C ARG A 41 6.32 10.07 8.08
N LEU A 42 7.26 9.76 8.98
CA LEU A 42 7.87 8.43 9.03
C LEU A 42 6.83 7.35 9.38
N TYR A 43 5.94 7.63 10.33
CA TYR A 43 4.89 6.70 10.75
C TYR A 43 3.81 6.52 9.67
N GLU A 44 3.36 7.61 9.05
CA GLU A 44 2.37 7.60 7.97
C GLU A 44 2.85 6.75 6.79
N ASN A 45 4.10 6.95 6.34
CA ASN A 45 4.64 6.20 5.22
C ASN A 45 4.78 4.70 5.52
N GLN A 46 5.01 4.31 6.78
CA GLN A 46 5.08 2.88 7.15
C GLN A 46 3.70 2.23 7.22
N LEU A 47 2.72 2.88 7.84
CA LEU A 47 1.37 2.33 7.97
C LEU A 47 0.73 2.12 6.59
N ILE A 48 0.97 3.05 5.66
CA ILE A 48 0.40 3.01 4.33
C ILE A 48 1.02 1.91 3.48
N ARG A 49 2.35 1.79 3.49
CA ARG A 49 3.04 0.69 2.82
C ARG A 49 2.63 -0.66 3.37
N GLN A 50 2.32 -0.74 4.67
CA GLN A 50 1.79 -1.95 5.28
C GLN A 50 0.38 -2.28 4.75
N THR A 51 -0.52 -1.30 4.69
CA THR A 51 -1.86 -1.50 4.11
C THR A 51 -1.77 -1.88 2.62
N GLU A 52 -0.90 -1.24 1.85
CA GLU A 52 -0.67 -1.58 0.45
C GLU A 52 -0.12 -3.01 0.32
N ALA A 53 0.84 -3.42 1.15
CA ALA A 53 1.35 -4.78 1.17
C ALA A 53 0.26 -5.82 1.47
N GLU A 54 -0.62 -5.51 2.42
CA GLU A 54 -1.74 -6.36 2.78
C GLU A 54 -2.76 -6.48 1.63
N LEU A 55 -3.10 -5.37 0.98
CA LEU A 55 -3.99 -5.37 -0.19
C LEU A 55 -3.39 -6.11 -1.39
N ILE A 56 -2.07 -5.98 -1.62
CA ILE A 56 -1.35 -6.75 -2.63
C ILE A 56 -1.44 -8.25 -2.32
N ALA A 57 -1.19 -8.65 -1.08
CA ALA A 57 -1.25 -10.05 -0.68
C ALA A 57 -2.68 -10.63 -0.84
N GLN A 58 -3.70 -9.92 -0.37
CA GLN A 58 -5.10 -10.34 -0.50
C GLN A 58 -5.54 -10.37 -1.97
N GLY A 59 -5.15 -9.37 -2.75
CA GLY A 59 -5.42 -9.31 -4.20
C GLY A 59 -4.75 -10.44 -4.96
N ALA A 60 -3.51 -10.80 -4.63
CA ALA A 60 -2.79 -11.90 -5.26
C ALA A 60 -3.47 -13.25 -5.01
N VAL A 61 -3.95 -13.50 -3.79
CA VAL A 61 -4.72 -14.72 -3.45
C VAL A 61 -6.03 -14.76 -4.23
N LEU A 62 -6.81 -13.68 -4.26
CA LEU A 62 -8.06 -13.61 -5.02
C LEU A 62 -7.83 -13.77 -6.53
N ALA A 63 -6.77 -13.17 -7.07
CA ALA A 63 -6.40 -13.30 -8.48
C ALA A 63 -6.03 -14.75 -8.84
N ALA A 64 -5.29 -15.44 -7.96
CA ALA A 64 -4.93 -16.84 -8.17
C ALA A 64 -6.16 -17.76 -8.18
N ILE A 65 -7.08 -17.57 -7.22
CA ILE A 65 -8.35 -18.30 -7.16
C ILE A 65 -9.20 -18.01 -8.40
N TYR A 66 -9.33 -16.73 -8.78
CA TYR A 66 -10.10 -16.33 -9.95
C TYR A 66 -9.53 -16.93 -11.25
N ALA A 67 -8.20 -16.91 -11.42
CA ALA A 67 -7.54 -17.51 -12.57
C ALA A 67 -7.76 -19.03 -12.63
N GLU A 68 -7.79 -19.70 -11.48
CA GLU A 68 -8.11 -21.13 -11.41
C GLU A 68 -9.56 -21.41 -11.82
N ASP A 69 -10.51 -20.63 -11.30
CA ASP A 69 -11.92 -20.75 -11.65
C ASP A 69 -12.18 -20.51 -13.15
N VAL A 70 -11.46 -19.56 -13.76
CA VAL A 70 -11.50 -19.30 -15.21
C VAL A 70 -10.98 -20.50 -16.00
N ARG A 71 -9.86 -21.11 -15.58
CA ARG A 71 -9.30 -22.32 -16.21
C ARG A 71 -10.25 -23.51 -16.09
N GLN A 72 -10.79 -23.77 -14.91
CA GLN A 72 -11.72 -24.87 -14.66
C GLN A 72 -13.05 -24.72 -15.42
N ALA A 73 -13.51 -23.48 -15.60
CA ALA A 73 -14.69 -23.19 -16.41
C ALA A 73 -14.47 -23.41 -17.92
N GLY A 74 -13.24 -23.68 -18.37
CA GLY A 74 -12.93 -23.93 -19.78
C GLY A 74 -13.21 -22.73 -20.67
N ILE A 75 -13.06 -21.51 -20.14
CA ILE A 75 -13.32 -20.29 -20.91
C ILE A 75 -12.30 -20.20 -22.04
N ALA A 76 -12.82 -20.05 -23.27
CA ALA A 76 -12.01 -20.00 -24.47
C ALA A 76 -11.04 -18.78 -24.43
N PRO A 77 -9.77 -18.92 -24.87
CA PRO A 77 -8.78 -17.84 -24.80
C PRO A 77 -9.22 -16.53 -25.45
N GLU A 78 -10.06 -16.60 -26.48
CA GLU A 78 -10.58 -15.44 -27.21
C GLU A 78 -11.49 -14.56 -26.34
N LYS A 79 -12.06 -15.13 -25.27
CA LYS A 79 -12.87 -14.41 -24.29
C LYS A 79 -12.05 -13.75 -23.19
N LEU A 80 -10.76 -14.06 -23.05
CA LEU A 80 -9.90 -13.55 -21.96
C LEU A 80 -9.40 -12.11 -22.20
N GLY A 81 -9.73 -11.52 -23.35
CA GLY A 81 -9.28 -10.18 -23.73
C GLY A 81 -7.90 -10.17 -24.39
N ALA A 82 -7.31 -8.99 -24.50
CA ALA A 82 -6.00 -8.83 -25.11
C ALA A 82 -4.91 -9.42 -24.19
N PRO A 83 -3.94 -10.18 -24.73
CA PRO A 83 -2.83 -10.67 -23.93
C PRO A 83 -2.03 -9.48 -23.40
N VAL A 84 -1.75 -9.49 -22.09
CA VAL A 84 -0.84 -8.52 -21.48
C VAL A 84 0.57 -8.87 -21.96
N SER A 85 1.21 -7.93 -22.66
CA SER A 85 2.59 -8.14 -23.12
C SER A 85 3.50 -8.31 -21.90
N ALA A 86 4.34 -9.34 -21.91
CA ALA A 86 5.40 -9.47 -20.92
C ALA A 86 6.27 -8.21 -20.96
N ASP A 87 6.61 -7.68 -19.79
CA ASP A 87 7.50 -6.52 -19.70
C ASP A 87 8.87 -6.93 -20.26
N PRO A 88 9.40 -6.24 -21.29
CA PRO A 88 10.65 -6.61 -21.91
C PRO A 88 11.86 -6.49 -20.98
N ALA A 89 11.75 -5.77 -19.85
CA ALA A 89 12.77 -5.72 -18.81
C ALA A 89 12.75 -6.94 -17.87
N ARG A 90 11.74 -7.81 -17.96
CA ARG A 90 11.64 -9.03 -17.16
C ARG A 90 12.58 -10.09 -17.71
N ASP A 91 13.33 -10.72 -16.79
CA ASP A 91 14.03 -11.96 -17.09
C ASP A 91 13.01 -13.09 -17.23
N ASN A 92 12.81 -13.57 -18.45
CA ASN A 92 11.92 -14.70 -18.76
C ASN A 92 12.31 -16.00 -18.03
N ASN A 93 13.50 -16.07 -17.45
CA ASN A 93 14.00 -17.22 -16.70
C ASN A 93 13.76 -17.11 -15.18
N TYR A 94 13.20 -16.00 -14.69
CA TYR A 94 12.85 -15.82 -13.28
C TYR A 94 11.36 -16.11 -13.04
N PRO A 95 11.00 -17.10 -12.20
CA PRO A 95 9.61 -17.58 -12.08
C PRO A 95 8.74 -16.71 -11.17
N TYR A 96 9.25 -15.62 -10.61
CA TYR A 96 8.54 -14.78 -9.64
C TYR A 96 8.31 -13.37 -10.19
N ASP A 97 7.11 -12.83 -9.96
CA ASP A 97 6.72 -11.45 -10.32
C ASP A 97 6.19 -10.72 -9.07
N PRO A 98 7.07 -10.31 -8.15
CA PRO A 98 6.65 -9.66 -6.91
C PRO A 98 6.14 -8.23 -7.18
N ILE A 99 4.98 -7.90 -6.61
CA ILE A 99 4.45 -6.54 -6.59
C ILE A 99 4.88 -5.90 -5.26
N GLU A 100 5.76 -4.91 -5.33
CA GLU A 100 6.27 -4.21 -4.15
C GLU A 100 5.36 -3.02 -3.77
N PRO A 101 5.12 -2.78 -2.47
CA PRO A 101 4.45 -1.57 -2.01
C PRO A 101 5.28 -0.32 -2.30
N ARG A 102 4.71 0.65 -3.01
CA ARG A 102 5.42 1.85 -3.49
C ARG A 102 4.78 3.17 -3.10
N LEU A 103 3.54 3.17 -2.61
CA LEU A 103 2.75 4.37 -2.33
C LEU A 103 3.42 5.26 -1.27
N ASP A 104 3.52 6.56 -1.56
CA ASP A 104 4.08 7.58 -0.66
C ASP A 104 3.26 8.88 -0.75
N LEU A 105 2.52 9.22 0.32
CA LEU A 105 1.66 10.40 0.35
C LEU A 105 2.41 11.73 0.27
N ALA A 106 3.70 11.75 0.56
CA ALA A 106 4.47 12.99 0.55
C ALA A 106 4.94 13.38 -0.85
N SER A 107 5.06 12.41 -1.76
CA SER A 107 5.58 12.60 -3.12
C SER A 107 4.58 12.31 -4.22
N ASP A 108 3.62 11.41 -3.98
CA ASP A 108 2.74 10.93 -5.03
C ASP A 108 1.58 11.91 -5.25
N ASP A 109 1.26 12.15 -6.52
CA ASP A 109 0.16 13.05 -6.89
C ASP A 109 -1.20 12.36 -6.66
N VAL A 110 -2.14 13.10 -6.08
CA VAL A 110 -3.49 12.57 -5.82
C VAL A 110 -4.29 12.63 -7.11
N MET A 111 -4.50 11.46 -7.72
CA MET A 111 -5.31 11.32 -8.93
C MET A 111 -6.78 11.73 -8.70
N PRO A 112 -7.47 12.25 -9.74
CA PRO A 112 -8.89 12.55 -9.63
C PRO A 112 -9.70 11.29 -9.33
N THR A 113 -10.87 11.49 -8.72
CA THR A 113 -11.79 10.36 -8.49
C THR A 113 -12.11 9.64 -9.79
N ARG A 114 -12.19 8.31 -9.72
CA ARG A 114 -12.59 7.48 -10.86
C ARG A 114 -13.98 7.95 -11.36
N PRO A 115 -14.22 8.01 -12.69
CA PRO A 115 -15.54 8.22 -13.25
C PRO A 115 -16.59 7.25 -12.69
N ALA A 116 -17.86 7.68 -12.71
CA ALA A 116 -18.97 6.83 -12.28
C ALA A 116 -19.10 5.62 -13.22
N ALA A 117 -19.38 4.45 -12.63
CA ALA A 117 -19.59 3.24 -13.39
C ALA A 117 -20.88 3.34 -14.23
N VAL A 118 -20.87 2.74 -15.41
CA VAL A 118 -22.00 2.76 -16.35
C VAL A 118 -22.64 1.37 -16.45
N PRO A 119 -23.98 1.26 -16.57
CA PRO A 119 -24.64 -0.04 -16.68
C PRO A 119 -24.08 -0.89 -17.83
N ALA A 120 -23.78 -2.16 -17.54
CA ALA A 120 -23.26 -3.10 -18.54
C ALA A 120 -23.71 -4.54 -18.23
N ILE A 121 -23.76 -5.38 -19.26
CA ILE A 121 -24.15 -6.79 -19.10
C ILE A 121 -22.86 -7.62 -19.02
N PRO A 122 -22.58 -8.33 -17.91
CA PRO A 122 -21.41 -9.20 -17.80
C PRO A 122 -21.53 -10.44 -18.70
N ASP A 123 -20.40 -11.01 -19.13
CA ASP A 123 -20.42 -12.31 -19.83
C ASP A 123 -20.87 -13.40 -18.85
N ALA A 124 -21.79 -14.27 -19.31
CA ALA A 124 -22.45 -15.26 -18.47
C ALA A 124 -21.49 -16.25 -17.79
N ALA A 125 -20.39 -16.62 -18.45
CA ALA A 125 -19.40 -17.53 -17.86
C ALA A 125 -18.67 -16.87 -16.70
N PHE A 126 -18.31 -15.59 -16.85
CA PHE A 126 -17.66 -14.80 -15.80
C PHE A 126 -18.63 -14.42 -14.67
N ALA A 127 -19.89 -14.12 -15.00
CA ALA A 127 -20.93 -13.90 -14.00
C ALA A 127 -21.15 -15.14 -13.10
N ALA A 128 -21.09 -16.35 -13.68
CA ALA A 128 -21.18 -17.59 -12.91
C ALA A 128 -19.98 -17.79 -11.97
N ILE A 129 -18.77 -17.38 -12.38
CA ILE A 129 -17.59 -17.36 -11.49
C ILE A 129 -17.81 -16.34 -10.37
N GLY A 130 -18.23 -15.13 -10.71
CA GLY A 130 -18.54 -14.07 -9.75
C GLY A 130 -19.53 -14.53 -8.68
N ALA A 131 -20.63 -15.17 -9.09
CA ALA A 131 -21.64 -15.70 -8.17
C ALA A 131 -21.09 -16.73 -7.16
N ARG A 132 -20.10 -17.55 -7.56
CA ARG A 132 -19.45 -18.50 -6.64
C ARG A 132 -18.52 -17.81 -5.66
N LEU A 133 -17.79 -16.78 -6.12
CA LEU A 133 -16.81 -16.07 -5.30
C LEU A 133 -17.44 -15.00 -4.39
N SER A 134 -18.66 -14.53 -4.66
CA SER A 134 -19.34 -13.50 -3.85
C SER A 134 -19.33 -13.81 -2.35
N GLY A 135 -19.63 -15.04 -1.94
CA GLY A 135 -19.63 -15.41 -0.51
C GLY A 135 -18.25 -15.33 0.13
N ILE A 136 -17.20 -15.70 -0.60
CA ILE A 136 -15.81 -15.59 -0.12
C ILE A 136 -15.44 -14.11 0.04
N LEU A 137 -15.83 -13.26 -0.90
CA LEU A 137 -15.56 -11.82 -0.86
C LEU A 137 -16.28 -11.14 0.31
N ASP A 138 -17.55 -11.48 0.53
CA ASP A 138 -18.33 -10.95 1.65
C ASP A 138 -17.74 -11.34 3.00
N GLU A 139 -17.35 -12.61 3.19
CA GLU A 139 -16.71 -13.06 4.44
C GLU A 139 -15.32 -12.46 4.64
N THR A 140 -14.54 -12.32 3.56
CA THR A 140 -13.23 -11.66 3.62
C THR A 140 -13.39 -10.20 4.05
N GLN A 141 -14.32 -9.48 3.43
CA GLN A 141 -14.57 -8.07 3.74
C GLN A 141 -15.01 -7.85 5.19
N LYS A 142 -15.83 -8.73 5.78
CA LYS A 142 -16.23 -8.62 7.20
C LYS A 142 -15.04 -8.62 8.15
N THR A 143 -13.95 -9.28 7.77
CA THR A 143 -12.75 -9.40 8.59
C THR A 143 -11.73 -8.31 8.29
N THR A 144 -11.46 -8.05 7.00
CA THR A 144 -10.36 -7.15 6.59
C THR A 144 -10.81 -5.72 6.32
N LEU A 145 -12.12 -5.49 6.18
CA LEU A 145 -12.74 -4.23 5.73
C LEU A 145 -12.30 -3.78 4.32
N ALA A 146 -11.47 -4.56 3.63
CA ALA A 146 -11.05 -4.28 2.27
C ALA A 146 -12.22 -4.53 1.29
N GLY A 147 -12.48 -3.56 0.42
CA GLY A 147 -13.48 -3.68 -0.64
C GLY A 147 -12.87 -4.26 -1.90
N PHE A 148 -13.50 -5.29 -2.46
CA PHE A 148 -13.06 -5.95 -3.70
C PHE A 148 -14.09 -5.80 -4.81
N ARG A 149 -13.60 -5.76 -6.05
CA ARG A 149 -14.41 -5.90 -7.26
C ARG A 149 -13.71 -6.87 -8.20
N LEU A 150 -14.41 -7.91 -8.61
CA LEU A 150 -13.95 -8.81 -9.66
C LEU A 150 -14.57 -8.33 -10.97
N LEU A 151 -13.77 -8.30 -12.02
CA LEU A 151 -14.15 -7.78 -13.33
C LEU A 151 -14.09 -8.89 -14.37
N ASP A 152 -15.01 -8.88 -15.33
CA ASP A 152 -14.83 -9.61 -16.58
C ASP A 152 -13.78 -8.90 -17.47
N PRO A 153 -13.30 -9.54 -18.55
CA PRO A 153 -12.29 -8.95 -19.43
C PRO A 153 -12.72 -7.66 -20.16
N ARG A 154 -14.01 -7.27 -20.08
CA ARG A 154 -14.53 -6.01 -20.61
C ARG A 154 -14.66 -4.92 -19.52
N GLY A 155 -14.18 -5.20 -18.30
CA GLY A 155 -14.24 -4.27 -17.18
C GLY A 155 -15.60 -4.23 -16.48
N VAL A 156 -16.48 -5.21 -16.70
CA VAL A 156 -17.79 -5.29 -16.03
C VAL A 156 -17.64 -5.99 -14.69
N VAL A 157 -18.14 -5.39 -13.62
CA VAL A 157 -18.12 -5.97 -12.28
C VAL A 157 -19.03 -7.19 -12.21
N ILE A 158 -18.43 -8.35 -11.92
CA ILE A 158 -19.10 -9.65 -11.79
C ILE A 158 -19.35 -10.06 -10.35
N ALA A 159 -18.56 -9.54 -9.40
CA ALA A 159 -18.73 -9.74 -7.96
C ALA A 159 -18.03 -8.63 -7.17
N GLY A 160 -18.46 -8.41 -5.94
CA GLY A 160 -17.97 -7.36 -5.06
C GLY A 160 -19.12 -6.66 -4.34
N ARG A 161 -18.77 -5.68 -3.49
CA ARG A 161 -19.73 -5.00 -2.62
C ARG A 161 -20.76 -4.14 -3.36
N GLU A 162 -20.32 -3.45 -4.41
CA GLU A 162 -21.12 -2.47 -5.15
C GLU A 162 -20.81 -2.58 -6.65
N GLU A 163 -21.69 -1.97 -7.47
CA GLU A 163 -21.50 -1.80 -8.91
C GLU A 163 -21.53 -3.09 -9.73
N VAL A 164 -21.99 -4.21 -9.15
CA VAL A 164 -22.21 -5.47 -9.90
C VAL A 164 -23.16 -5.22 -11.07
N GLY A 165 -22.74 -5.61 -12.28
CA GLY A 165 -23.46 -5.28 -13.52
C GLY A 165 -23.20 -3.86 -14.05
N GLN A 166 -22.09 -3.23 -13.63
CA GLN A 166 -21.62 -1.96 -14.18
C GLN A 166 -20.20 -2.10 -14.72
N SER A 167 -19.88 -1.31 -15.74
CA SER A 167 -18.55 -1.22 -16.37
C SER A 167 -17.73 -0.09 -15.76
N LEU A 168 -16.44 -0.39 -15.58
CA LEU A 168 -15.40 0.55 -15.16
C LEU A 168 -14.45 0.96 -16.28
N ALA A 169 -14.64 0.41 -17.49
CA ALA A 169 -13.87 0.71 -18.69
C ALA A 169 -14.44 1.91 -19.47
#